data_AF-C1FGF0-F1
#
_entry.id   AF-C1FGF0-F1
#
_cell.length_a   1.000
_cell.length_b   1.000
_cell.length_c   1.000
_cell.angle_alpha   90.00
_cell.angle_beta   90.00
_cell.angle_gamma   90.00
#
_symmetry.space_group_name_H-M   'P 1'
#
loop_
_entity.id
_entity.type
_entity.pdbx_description
1 polymer ?
#
loop_
_entity_poly.entity_id
_entity_poly.type
_entity_poly.pdbx_seq_one_letter_code
_entity_poly.pdbx_strand_id
1 'polypeptide(L)'
;MRALGFAVKKDEVDAIMREYDRDDSGSIEFPEFREIMMERMGDRNPQDELAKAFKIFDDDGSGVITVRNLRRIAKELGEDVNDEELIAMIDEFDQNGDGVIDEKEFLAIMSKGADAGLVED
;
A
#
# COMPACT_ATOMS: atom_id res chain seq x y z
N MET A 1 -4.22 -16.58 -4.29
CA MET A 1 -4.08 -16.51 -2.81
C MET A 1 -2.66 -16.16 -2.39
N ARG A 2 -1.69 -17.09 -2.41
CA ARG A 2 -0.29 -16.78 -2.06
C ARG A 2 0.39 -15.78 -3.01
N ALA A 3 0.13 -15.91 -4.31
CA ALA A 3 0.60 -14.96 -5.32
C ALA A 3 0.02 -13.53 -5.15
N LEU A 4 -1.03 -13.36 -4.34
CA LEU A 4 -1.63 -12.07 -3.99
C LEU A 4 -1.22 -11.60 -2.58
N GLY A 5 -0.18 -12.22 -2.01
CA GLY A 5 0.34 -11.89 -0.68
C GLY A 5 -0.48 -12.44 0.51
N PHE A 6 -1.46 -13.32 0.28
CA PHE A 6 -2.21 -13.95 1.36
C PHE A 6 -1.56 -15.26 1.81
N ALA A 7 -1.20 -15.34 3.09
CA ALA A 7 -0.66 -16.54 3.71
C ALA A 7 -1.79 -17.53 4.06
N VAL A 8 -2.24 -18.31 3.09
CA VAL A 8 -3.32 -19.29 3.27
C VAL A 8 -2.76 -20.69 3.58
N LYS A 9 -3.26 -21.32 4.66
CA LYS A 9 -2.92 -22.70 5.07
C LYS A 9 -3.82 -23.72 4.36
N LYS A 10 -3.39 -24.99 4.29
CA LYS A 10 -4.14 -26.06 3.60
C LYS A 10 -5.55 -26.24 4.16
N ASP A 11 -5.69 -26.23 5.48
CA ASP A 11 -6.99 -26.39 6.16
C ASP A 11 -7.95 -25.21 5.87
N GLU A 12 -7.39 -24.03 5.59
CA GLU A 12 -8.16 -22.86 5.19
C GLU A 12 -8.66 -22.99 3.74
N VAL A 13 -7.90 -23.62 2.85
CA VAL A 13 -8.31 -23.82 1.45
C VAL A 13 -9.53 -24.74 1.38
N ASP A 14 -9.56 -25.80 2.19
CA ASP A 14 -10.70 -26.71 2.25
C ASP A 14 -11.96 -26.02 2.80
N ALA A 15 -11.79 -25.08 3.75
CA ALA A 15 -12.90 -24.26 4.24
C ALA A 15 -13.41 -23.29 3.18
N ILE A 16 -12.52 -22.61 2.46
CA ILE A 16 -12.87 -21.70 1.35
C ILE A 16 -13.59 -22.45 0.24
N MET A 17 -13.12 -23.65 -0.13
CA MET A 17 -13.81 -24.49 -1.11
C MET A 17 -15.25 -24.75 -0.69
N ARG A 18 -15.48 -25.24 0.54
CA ARG A 18 -16.84 -25.55 1.01
C ARG A 18 -17.78 -24.35 1.08
N GLU A 19 -17.24 -23.16 1.27
CA GLU A 19 -18.01 -21.94 1.49
C GLU A 19 -18.32 -21.20 0.19
N TYR A 20 -17.43 -21.28 -0.81
CA TYR A 20 -17.53 -20.49 -2.04
C TYR A 20 -17.66 -21.30 -3.33
N ASP A 21 -17.30 -22.59 -3.36
CA ASP A 21 -17.57 -23.51 -4.49
C ASP A 21 -19.05 -23.91 -4.45
N ARG A 22 -19.93 -23.02 -4.95
CA ARG A 22 -21.38 -23.19 -4.82
C ARG A 22 -21.93 -24.18 -5.83
N ASP A 23 -21.20 -24.39 -6.92
CA ASP A 23 -21.56 -25.33 -7.96
C ASP A 23 -20.94 -26.72 -7.76
N ASP A 24 -20.14 -26.90 -6.70
CA ASP A 24 -19.45 -28.16 -6.34
C ASP A 24 -18.59 -28.67 -7.51
N SER A 25 -18.04 -27.74 -8.29
CA SER A 25 -17.17 -28.04 -9.42
C SER A 25 -15.80 -28.59 -8.98
N GLY A 26 -15.46 -28.45 -7.70
CA GLY A 26 -14.15 -28.79 -7.14
C GLY A 26 -13.09 -27.75 -7.50
N SER A 27 -13.49 -26.59 -8.02
CA SER A 27 -12.63 -25.50 -8.43
C SER A 27 -13.29 -24.16 -8.13
N ILE A 28 -12.52 -23.18 -7.65
CA ILE A 28 -13.04 -21.81 -7.49
C ILE A 28 -13.00 -21.13 -8.84
N GLU A 29 -14.17 -20.88 -9.43
CA GLU A 29 -14.29 -20.16 -10.69
C GLU A 29 -14.13 -18.64 -10.48
N PHE A 30 -13.90 -17.89 -11.56
CA PHE A 30 -13.68 -16.45 -11.48
C PHE A 30 -14.76 -15.66 -10.69
N PRO A 31 -16.07 -15.97 -10.82
CA PRO A 31 -17.11 -15.30 -10.03
C PRO A 31 -16.98 -15.56 -8.52
N GLU A 32 -16.67 -16.80 -8.13
CA GLU A 32 -16.49 -17.22 -6.74
C GLU A 32 -15.19 -16.67 -6.16
N PHE A 33 -14.12 -16.68 -6.96
CA PHE A 33 -12.85 -16.04 -6.64
C PHE A 33 -13.03 -14.54 -6.37
N ARG A 34 -13.85 -13.87 -7.18
CA ARG A 34 -14.17 -12.46 -6.99
C ARG A 34 -14.91 -12.22 -5.67
N GLU A 35 -15.83 -13.08 -5.28
CA GLU A 35 -16.51 -12.97 -3.97
C GLU A 35 -15.52 -13.17 -2.82
N ILE A 36 -14.68 -14.21 -2.88
CA ILE A 36 -13.62 -14.43 -1.88
C ILE A 36 -12.68 -13.23 -1.79
N MET A 37 -12.31 -12.66 -2.93
CA MET A 37 -11.46 -11.47 -2.97
C MET A 37 -12.17 -10.24 -2.43
N MET A 38 -13.44 -10.01 -2.75
CA MET A 38 -14.20 -8.89 -2.20
C MET A 38 -14.38 -9.00 -0.68
N GLU A 39 -14.50 -10.21 -0.14
CA GLU A 39 -14.62 -10.43 1.30
C GLU A 39 -13.26 -10.37 2.01
N ARG A 40 -12.23 -11.03 1.48
CA ARG A 40 -10.89 -11.06 2.10
C ARG A 40 -10.03 -9.82 1.80
N MET A 41 -10.28 -9.11 0.71
CA MET A 41 -9.72 -7.78 0.43
C MET A 41 -10.65 -6.65 0.87
N GLY A 42 -11.91 -6.93 1.21
CA GLY A 42 -12.82 -5.93 1.79
C GLY A 42 -12.27 -5.32 3.08
N ASP A 43 -11.43 -6.07 3.80
CA ASP A 43 -10.69 -5.61 4.99
C ASP A 43 -9.40 -4.82 4.66
N ARG A 44 -8.95 -4.84 3.40
CA ARG A 44 -7.82 -4.01 2.93
C ARG A 44 -8.37 -2.74 2.30
N ASN A 45 -8.97 -1.90 3.12
CA ASN A 45 -9.34 -0.55 2.69
C ASN A 45 -8.06 0.18 2.23
N PRO A 46 -7.97 0.62 0.97
CA PRO A 46 -6.80 1.34 0.47
C PRO A 46 -6.46 2.56 1.35
N GLN A 47 -7.47 3.17 1.96
CA GLN A 47 -7.27 4.27 2.91
C GLN A 47 -6.61 3.81 4.20
N ASP A 48 -6.91 2.62 4.71
CA ASP A 48 -6.30 2.09 5.93
C ASP A 48 -4.84 1.69 5.68
N GLU A 49 -4.55 1.09 4.53
CA GLU A 49 -3.17 0.77 4.13
C GLU A 49 -2.35 2.04 3.90
N LEU A 50 -2.95 3.08 3.32
CA LEU A 50 -2.30 4.36 3.18
C LEU A 50 -2.06 5.03 4.54
N ALA A 51 -3.04 5.05 5.44
CA ALA A 51 -2.89 5.62 6.77
C ALA A 51 -1.78 4.89 7.56
N LYS A 52 -1.64 3.57 7.37
CA LYS A 52 -0.52 2.81 7.92
C LYS A 52 0.81 3.22 7.29
N ALA A 53 0.87 3.34 5.97
CA ALA A 53 2.08 3.77 5.26
C ALA A 53 2.50 5.19 5.69
N PHE A 54 1.57 6.12 5.76
CA PHE A 54 1.81 7.49 6.21
C PHE A 54 2.42 7.52 7.62
N LYS A 55 1.90 6.71 8.55
CA LYS A 55 2.45 6.57 9.91
C LYS A 55 3.86 5.95 9.96
N ILE A 56 4.26 5.19 8.94
CA ILE A 56 5.64 4.70 8.84
C ILE A 56 6.56 5.88 8.57
N PHE A 57 6.13 6.87 7.78
CA PHE A 57 6.90 8.09 7.54
C PHE A 57 6.81 9.07 8.73
N ASP A 58 5.60 9.49 9.13
CA ASP A 58 5.31 10.42 10.23
C ASP A 58 5.44 9.76 11.62
N ASP A 59 6.66 9.50 12.05
CA ASP A 59 6.97 8.80 13.30
C ASP A 59 6.64 9.58 14.57
N ASP A 60 6.51 10.90 14.48
CA ASP A 60 6.12 11.76 15.59
C ASP A 60 4.63 12.12 15.63
N GLY A 61 3.84 11.62 14.68
CA GLY A 61 2.39 11.82 14.64
C GLY A 61 1.99 13.28 14.45
N SER A 62 2.81 14.03 13.71
CA SER A 62 2.58 15.44 13.41
C SER A 62 1.43 15.65 12.42
N GLY A 63 1.05 14.60 11.68
CA GLY A 63 0.08 14.64 10.60
C GLY A 63 0.67 15.12 9.27
N VAL A 64 1.99 15.32 9.19
CA VAL A 64 2.71 15.76 8.00
C VAL A 64 4.04 15.02 7.88
N ILE A 65 4.54 14.83 6.66
CA ILE A 65 5.87 14.27 6.42
C ILE A 65 6.83 15.41 6.14
N THR A 66 7.85 15.50 6.98
CA THR A 66 8.93 16.49 6.88
C THR A 66 10.20 15.90 6.28
N VAL A 67 11.14 16.76 5.88
CA VAL A 67 12.51 16.35 5.50
C VAL A 67 13.18 15.48 6.57
N ARG A 68 12.91 15.74 7.85
CA ARG A 68 13.45 14.94 8.96
C ARG A 68 12.92 13.50 8.92
N ASN A 69 11.62 13.33 8.65
CA ASN A 69 11.00 12.02 8.55
C ASN A 69 11.56 11.24 7.35
N LEU A 70 11.68 11.87 6.17
CA LEU A 70 12.27 11.24 4.98
C LEU A 70 13.74 10.83 5.22
N ARG A 71 14.53 11.68 5.86
CA ARG A 71 15.92 11.37 6.21
C ARG A 71 16.05 10.14 7.11
N ARG A 72 15.14 10.00 8.08
CA ARG A 72 15.12 8.83 8.97
C ARG A 72 14.89 7.57 8.14
N ILE A 73 13.89 7.59 7.26
CA ILE A 73 13.56 6.47 6.38
C ILE A 73 14.72 6.13 5.43
N ALA A 74 15.34 7.12 4.79
CA ALA A 74 16.51 6.90 3.92
C ALA A 74 17.65 6.19 4.68
N LYS A 75 17.95 6.61 5.91
CA LYS A 75 18.95 5.96 6.77
C LYS A 75 18.56 4.54 7.16
N GLU A 76 17.29 4.27 7.47
CA GLU A 76 16.79 2.93 7.79
C GLU A 76 16.88 1.97 6.59
N LEU A 77 16.73 2.49 5.37
CA LEU A 77 16.89 1.75 4.12
C LEU A 77 18.37 1.61 3.70
N GLY A 78 19.29 2.33 4.34
CA GLY A 78 20.70 2.35 3.99
C GLY A 78 21.01 3.16 2.73
N GLU A 79 20.10 4.02 2.32
CA GLU A 79 20.26 4.94 1.18
C GLU A 79 20.94 6.24 1.66
N ASP A 80 21.97 6.67 0.93
CA ASP A 80 22.69 7.91 1.21
C ASP A 80 22.09 9.04 0.37
N VAL A 81 20.97 9.59 0.86
CA VAL A 81 20.24 10.69 0.22
C VAL A 81 20.62 12.00 0.90
N ASN A 82 21.02 12.99 0.11
CA ASN A 82 21.44 14.29 0.64
C ASN A 82 20.26 15.23 0.89
N ASP A 83 20.51 16.33 1.61
CA ASP A 83 19.50 17.31 1.99
C ASP A 83 18.77 17.92 0.79
N GLU A 84 19.48 18.19 -0.29
CA GLU A 84 18.94 18.82 -1.49
C GLU A 84 18.00 17.86 -2.22
N GLU A 85 18.34 16.58 -2.28
CA GLU A 85 17.48 15.52 -2.82
C GLU A 85 16.22 15.32 -1.97
N LEU A 86 16.35 15.31 -0.63
CA LEU A 86 15.20 15.18 0.26
C LEU A 86 14.25 16.39 0.15
N ILE A 87 14.79 17.59 -0.02
CA ILE A 87 14.00 18.80 -0.26
C ILE A 87 13.31 18.70 -1.62
N ALA A 88 14.03 18.29 -2.66
CA ALA A 88 13.45 18.08 -3.99
C ALA A 88 12.30 17.05 -3.97
N MET A 89 12.41 16.00 -3.17
CA MET A 89 11.33 15.03 -2.97
C MET A 89 10.09 15.67 -2.32
N ILE A 90 10.26 16.56 -1.35
CA ILE A 90 9.12 17.31 -0.77
C ILE A 90 8.52 18.23 -1.83
N ASP A 91 9.35 19.04 -2.49
CA ASP A 91 8.93 20.04 -3.48
C ASP A 91 8.19 19.42 -4.69
N GLU A 92 8.47 18.17 -5.03
CA GLU A 92 7.78 17.46 -6.12
C GLU A 92 6.31 17.17 -5.78
N PHE A 93 5.98 17.00 -4.51
CA PHE A 93 4.67 16.51 -4.06
C PHE A 93 3.91 17.49 -3.16
N ASP A 94 4.58 18.47 -2.58
CA ASP A 94 3.98 19.61 -1.88
C ASP A 94 3.25 20.51 -2.90
N GLN A 95 1.93 20.35 -2.97
CA GLN A 95 1.10 21.10 -3.92
C GLN A 95 0.73 22.48 -3.39
N ASN A 96 0.79 22.65 -2.08
CA ASN A 96 0.30 23.83 -1.39
C ASN A 96 1.44 24.82 -1.04
N GLY A 97 2.69 24.37 -1.06
CA GLY A 97 3.90 25.15 -0.86
C GLY A 97 4.26 25.40 0.61
N ASP A 98 3.81 24.57 1.55
CA ASP A 98 4.10 24.71 2.98
C ASP A 98 5.40 24.02 3.43
N GLY A 99 6.08 23.34 2.50
CA GLY A 99 7.36 22.66 2.71
C GLY A 99 7.23 21.33 3.46
N VAL A 100 6.03 20.75 3.51
CA VAL A 100 5.77 19.42 4.05
C VAL A 100 4.82 18.66 3.12
N ILE A 101 4.63 17.35 3.37
CA ILE A 101 3.65 16.54 2.65
C ILE A 101 2.53 16.15 3.61
N ASP A 102 1.30 16.60 3.34
CA ASP A 102 0.12 16.18 4.08
C ASP A 102 -0.45 14.84 3.59
N GLU A 103 -1.47 14.31 4.29
CA GLU A 103 -2.09 13.03 3.94
C GLU A 103 -2.68 13.01 2.50
N LYS A 104 -3.20 14.14 2.01
CA LYS A 104 -3.77 14.25 0.66
C LYS A 104 -2.69 14.28 -0.40
N GLU A 105 -1.58 14.95 -0.13
CA GLU A 105 -0.41 14.98 -1.01
C GLU A 105 0.24 13.58 -1.07
N PHE A 106 0.36 12.90 0.06
CA PHE A 106 0.82 11.52 0.14
C PHE A 106 -0.11 10.53 -0.61
N LEU A 107 -1.43 10.73 -0.54
CA LEU A 107 -2.40 10.00 -1.37
C LEU A 107 -2.12 10.15 -2.86
N ALA A 108 -1.80 11.37 -3.29
CA ALA A 108 -1.51 11.66 -4.69
C ALA A 108 -0.22 10.98 -5.15
N ILE A 109 0.80 10.91 -4.29
CA ILE A 109 2.05 10.16 -4.53
C ILE A 109 1.73 8.69 -4.79
N MET A 110 1.02 8.04 -3.87
CA MET A 110 0.73 6.61 -3.92
C MET A 110 -0.18 6.25 -5.11
N SER A 111 -1.07 7.15 -5.49
CA SER A 111 -1.92 6.98 -6.67
C SER A 111 -1.14 7.12 -7.98
N LYS A 112 -0.16 8.03 -8.06
CA LYS A 112 0.72 8.19 -9.23
C LYS A 112 1.76 7.06 -9.34
N GLY A 113 2.30 6.60 -8.21
CA GLY A 113 3.25 5.48 -8.17
C GLY A 113 2.64 4.14 -8.59
N ALA A 114 1.34 3.92 -8.33
CA ALA A 114 0.62 2.73 -8.78
C ALA A 114 0.48 2.65 -10.31
N ASP A 115 0.47 3.78 -11.01
CA ASP A 115 0.41 3.85 -12.48
C ASP A 115 1.79 3.66 -13.12
N ALA A 116 2.86 4.09 -12.44
CA ALA A 116 4.24 3.98 -12.91
C ALA A 116 4.84 2.56 -12.78
N GLY A 117 4.23 1.67 -12.00
CA GLY A 117 4.70 0.30 -11.78
C GLY A 117 4.24 -0.75 -12.80
N LEU A 118 3.52 -0.37 -13.86
CA LEU A 118 3.00 -1.29 -14.90
C LEU A 118 3.74 -1.20 -16.25
N VAL A 119 4.90 -0.55 -16.28
CA VAL A 119 5.76 -0.54 -17.47
C VAL A 119 7.09 -1.20 -17.12
N GLU A 120 7.04 -2.52 -16.95
CA GLU A 120 8.22 -3.36 -17.13
C GLU A 120 8.23 -3.86 -18.58
N ASP A 121 9.39 -3.74 -19.23
CA ASP A 121 9.70 -3.99 -20.66
C ASP A 121 9.27 -5.38 -21.17
#